data_AF-A0A2A5C4Y1-F1
#
_entry.id   AF-A0A2A5C4Y1-F1
#
_cell.length_a   1.000
_cell.length_b   1.000
_cell.length_c   1.000
_cell.angle_alpha   90.00
_cell.angle_beta   90.00
_cell.angle_gamma   90.00
#
_symmetry.space_group_name_H-M   'P 1'
#
loop_
_entity.id
_entity.type
_entity.pdbx_description
1 polymer ?
#
loop_
_entity_poly.entity_id
_entity_poly.type
_entity_poly.pdbx_seq_one_letter_code
_entity_poly.pdbx_strand_id
1 'polypeptide(L)' 'MVRAGAMAVGGKGGGGRPDMAQAGGPDGGKAQAAISAIEDMLGTV' A
#
# COMPACT_ATOMS: atom_id res chain seq x y z
N MET A 1 2.05 0.28 -6.35
CA MET A 1 0.86 0.05 -5.50
C MET A 1 1.22 -0.28 -4.06
N VAL A 2 1.77 -1.47 -3.74
CA VAL A 2 2.00 -1.88 -2.34
C VAL A 2 2.87 -0.92 -1.51
N ARG A 3 3.78 -0.18 -2.15
CA ARG A 3 4.59 0.86 -1.48
C ARG A 3 3.77 2.02 -0.93
N ALA A 4 2.77 2.53 -1.65
CA ALA A 4 1.96 3.63 -1.11
C ALA A 4 1.05 3.16 0.03
N GLY A 5 0.46 1.97 -0.12
CA GLY A 5 -0.28 1.34 0.97
C GLY A 5 0.60 1.15 2.22
N ALA A 6 1.85 0.71 2.06
CA ALA A 6 2.79 0.58 3.18
C ALA A 6 3.10 1.92 3.84
N MET A 7 3.34 2.98 3.07
CA MET A 7 3.59 4.32 3.62
C MET A 7 2.41 4.83 4.45
N ALA A 8 1.17 4.55 4.01
CA ALA A 8 -0.04 4.94 4.74
C ALA A 8 -0.18 4.27 6.13
N VAL A 9 0.36 3.06 6.31
CA VAL A 9 0.36 2.33 7.59
C VAL A 9 1.70 2.46 8.36
N GLY A 10 2.50 3.49 8.06
CA GLY A 10 3.79 3.73 8.72
C GLY A 10 4.89 2.72 8.35
N GLY A 11 4.64 1.90 7.33
CA GLY A 11 5.58 0.96 6.74
C GLY A 11 6.53 1.62 5.76
N LYS A 12 7.50 0.83 5.28
CA LYS A 12 8.47 1.27 4.27
C LYS A 12 8.69 0.18 3.24
N GLY A 13 9.04 0.59 2.03
CA GLY A 13 9.31 -0.35 0.94
C GLY A 13 8.06 -1.07 0.47
N GLY A 14 8.28 -2.18 -0.24
CA GLY A 14 7.26 -2.91 -0.97
C GLY A 14 7.93 -3.54 -2.17
N GLY A 15 8.50 -4.71 -1.91
CA GLY A 15 9.29 -5.49 -2.85
C GLY A 15 8.48 -6.68 -3.35
N GLY A 16 8.97 -7.27 -4.44
CA GLY A 16 8.33 -8.38 -5.11
C GLY A 16 8.48 -8.25 -6.62
N ARG A 17 7.79 -9.14 -7.33
CA ARG A 17 7.72 -9.14 -8.78
C ARG A 17 6.68 -8.12 -9.26
N PRO A 18 6.72 -7.70 -10.53
CA PRO A 18 5.71 -6.79 -11.09
C PRO A 18 4.27 -7.33 -10.98
N ASP A 19 4.10 -8.64 -11.09
CA ASP A 19 2.82 -9.35 -10.96
C ASP A 19 2.42 -9.62 -9.50
N MET A 20 3.38 -9.65 -8.57
CA MET A 20 3.13 -9.94 -7.17
C MET A 20 4.13 -9.24 -6.26
N ALA A 21 3.64 -8.34 -5.42
CA ALA A 21 4.43 -7.68 -4.40
C ALA A 21 3.71 -7.66 -3.05
N GLN A 22 4.48 -7.54 -1.97
CA GLN A 22 3.97 -7.48 -0.60
C GLN A 22 4.68 -6.38 0.19
N ALA A 23 3.92 -5.71 1.05
CA ALA A 23 4.41 -4.68 1.96
C ALA A 23 3.48 -4.57 3.17
N GLY A 24 3.93 -3.92 4.24
CA GLY A 24 3.13 -3.72 5.46
C GLY A 24 3.77 -2.67 6.37
N GLY A 25 3.12 -2.38 7.50
CA GLY A 25 3.58 -1.42 8.49
C GLY A 25 2.96 -1.66 9.87
N PRO A 26 3.45 -0.97 10.91
CA PRO A 26 3.04 -1.18 12.30
C PRO A 26 1.62 -0.67 12.61
N ASP A 27 1.07 0.26 11.81
CA ASP A 27 -0.21 0.90 12.10
C ASP A 27 -1.40 0.11 11.53
N GLY A 28 -1.71 -1.04 12.12
CA GLY A 28 -2.81 -1.92 11.67
C GLY A 28 -4.19 -1.25 11.61
N GLY A 29 -4.42 -0.19 12.40
CA GLY A 29 -5.66 0.59 12.38
C GLY A 29 -5.85 1.48 11.14
N LYS A 30 -4.82 1.65 10.30
CA LYS A 30 -4.86 2.50 9.09
C LYS A 30 -5.15 1.75 7.80
N ALA A 31 -5.80 0.58 7.90
CA ALA A 31 -6.13 -0.26 6.74
C ALA A 31 -6.90 0.53 5.66
N GLN A 32 -7.89 1.33 6.05
CA GLN A 32 -8.67 2.12 5.09
C GLN A 32 -7.81 3.16 4.35
N ALA A 33 -6.88 3.82 5.05
CA ALA A 33 -5.97 4.77 4.42
C ALA A 33 -5.01 4.10 3.43
N ALA A 34 -4.57 2.86 3.72
CA ALA A 34 -3.76 2.09 2.79
C ALA A 34 -4.53 1.70 1.52
N ILE A 35 -5.82 1.36 1.64
CA ILE A 35 -6.68 1.04 0.49
C ILE A 35 -6.85 2.27 -0.39
N SER A 36 -7.24 3.42 0.17
CA SER A 36 -7.43 4.66 -0.60
C SER A 36 -6.14 5.09 -1.33
N ALA A 37 -4.98 5.00 -0.67
CA ALA A 37 -3.70 5.29 -1.31
C ALA A 37 -3.36 4.36 -2.49
N ILE A 38 -3.88 3.13 -2.50
CA ILE A 38 -3.72 2.19 -3.62
C ILE A 38 -4.72 2.53 -4.74
N GLU A 39 -5.97 2.85 -4.40
CA GLU A 39 -7.02 3.26 -5.34
C GLU A 39 -6.61 4.49 -6.14
N ASP A 40 -6.04 5.51 -5.47
CA ASP A 40 -5.55 6.74 -6.13
C ASP A 40 -4.50 6.46 -7.22
N MET A 41 -3.73 5.38 -7.09
CA MET A 41 -2.72 4.97 -8.08
C MET A 41 -3.27 4.11 -9.20
N LEU A 42 -4.39 3.42 -8.99
CA LEU A 42 -5.03 2.62 -10.04
C LEU A 42 -5.69 3.51 -11.09
N GLY A 43 -6.01 4.76 -10.72
CA GLY A 43 -6.79 5.67 -11.55
C GLY A 43 -8.23 5.17 -11.58
N THR A 44 -9.16 6.02 -11.17
CA THR A 44 -10.60 5.74 -11.17
C THR A 44 -11.04 5.16 -12.52
N VAL A 45 -11.63 3.95 -12.47
CA VAL A 45 -12.50 3.41 -13.53
C VAL A 45 -13.82 4.14 -13.56
#